data_AF-A0A7C4R9B3-F1
#
_entry.id   AF-A0A7C4R9B3-F1
#
_cell.length_a   1.000
_cell.length_b   1.000
_cell.length_c   1.000
_cell.angle_alpha   90.00
_cell.angle_beta   90.00
_cell.angle_gamma   90.00
#
_symmetry.space_group_name_H-M   'P 1'
#
loop_
_entity.id
_entity.type
_entity.pdbx_description
1 polymer ?
#
loop_
_entity_poly.entity_id
_entity_poly.type
_entity_poly.pdbx_seq_one_letter_code
_entity_poly.pdbx_strand_id
1 'polypeptide(L)'
;MVLVRVYRISSMRDPETGRRGKIIELVEEKKTVREIGARGVTEDSFMIHQMLQDMLSHLQDLGLMPYTREPVKPKMTLYLSEEEYELLGTKLEVNEVYELEFKDGAITFKKAYD
;
A
#
# COMPACT_ATOMS: atom_id res chain seq x y z
N MET A 1 -14.67 -0.64 -8.21
CA MET A 1 -13.24 -0.69 -8.54
C MET A 1 -12.45 0.09 -7.48
N VAL A 2 -11.38 -0.48 -6.94
CA VAL A 2 -10.52 0.14 -5.92
C VAL A 2 -9.07 0.01 -6.36
N LEU A 3 -8.29 1.08 -6.27
CA LEU A 3 -6.84 1.01 -6.51
C LEU A 3 -6.16 0.48 -5.26
N VAL A 4 -5.26 -0.47 -5.45
CA VAL A 4 -4.40 -1.01 -4.40
C VAL A 4 -2.95 -0.97 -4.82
N ARG A 5 -2.07 -0.76 -3.85
CA ARG A 5 -0.64 -0.90 -4.04
C ARG A 5 -0.15 -2.16 -3.33
N VAL A 6 0.79 -2.86 -3.95
CA VAL A 6 1.54 -3.93 -3.30
C VAL A 6 2.45 -3.29 -2.25
N TYR A 7 2.04 -3.39 -0.99
CA TYR A 7 2.75 -2.80 0.13
C TYR A 7 3.99 -3.60 0.51
N ARG A 8 3.84 -4.93 0.53
CA ARG A 8 4.92 -5.83 0.94
C ARG A 8 4.69 -7.23 0.37
N ILE A 9 5.80 -7.88 0.00
CA ILE A 9 5.85 -9.30 -0.29
C ILE A 9 6.85 -9.93 0.68
N SER A 10 6.45 -10.98 1.39
CA SER A 10 7.31 -11.71 2.32
C SER A 10 7.23 -13.21 2.07
N SER A 11 8.26 -13.95 2.43
CA SER A 11 8.20 -15.41 2.41
C SER A 11 7.46 -15.93 3.63
N MET A 12 6.74 -17.04 3.45
CA MET A 12 6.20 -17.83 4.53
C MET A 12 6.62 -19.30 4.38
N ARG A 13 6.54 -20.01 5.51
CA ARG A 13 6.61 -21.46 5.55
C ARG A 13 5.32 -21.95 6.18
N ASP A 14 4.60 -22.78 5.44
CA ASP A 14 3.40 -23.45 5.94
C ASP A 14 3.79 -24.35 7.12
N PRO A 15 3.19 -24.16 8.31
CA PRO A 15 3.51 -24.94 9.50
C PRO A 15 3.06 -26.41 9.41
N GLU A 16 2.05 -26.72 8.62
CA GLU A 16 1.51 -28.07 8.48
C GLU A 16 2.26 -28.86 7.43
N THR A 17 2.46 -28.26 6.25
CA THR A 17 3.07 -28.96 5.10
C THR A 17 4.58 -28.70 4.96
N GLY A 18 5.12 -27.70 5.66
CA GLY A 18 6.51 -27.26 5.55
C GLY A 18 6.86 -26.56 4.22
N ARG A 19 5.90 -26.44 3.31
CA ARG A 19 6.09 -25.82 1.98
C ARG A 19 6.35 -24.33 2.10
N ARG A 20 7.07 -23.79 1.10
CA ARG A 20 7.30 -22.34 0.99
C ARG A 20 6.12 -21.67 0.29
N GLY A 21 5.90 -20.41 0.63
CA GLY A 21 4.92 -19.55 -0.01
C GLY A 21 5.26 -18.08 0.15
N LYS A 22 4.33 -17.23 -0.29
CA LYS A 22 4.42 -15.79 -0.22
C LYS A 22 3.23 -15.21 0.54
N ILE A 23 3.51 -14.16 1.30
CA ILE A 23 2.53 -13.27 1.90
C ILE A 23 2.58 -11.98 1.09
N ILE A 24 1.44 -11.59 0.52
CA ILE A 24 1.31 -10.38 -0.28
C ILE A 24 0.32 -9.46 0.39
N GLU A 25 0.79 -8.31 0.84
CA GLU A 25 -0.01 -7.30 1.53
C GLU A 25 -0.39 -6.20 0.54
N LEU A 26 -1.69 -6.03 0.31
CA LEU A 26 -2.27 -5.03 -0.57
C LEU A 26 -2.96 -3.96 0.28
N VAL A 27 -2.61 -2.70 0.05
CA VAL A 27 -3.19 -1.54 0.74
C VAL A 27 -3.92 -0.66 -0.25
N GLU A 28 -4.99 0.02 0.18
CA GLU A 28 -5.64 1.02 -0.66
C GLU A 28 -4.63 2.08 -1.07
N GLU A 29 -4.53 2.33 -2.37
CA GLU A 29 -3.74 3.45 -2.87
C GLU A 29 -4.52 4.72 -2.59
N LYS A 30 -3.90 5.65 -1.87
CA LYS A 30 -4.49 6.98 -1.67
C LYS A 30 -4.60 7.58 -3.05
N LYS A 31 -5.82 7.86 -3.51
CA LYS A 31 -6.00 8.78 -4.63
C LYS A 31 -5.41 10.10 -4.14
N THR A 32 -4.17 10.41 -4.52
CA THR A 32 -3.71 11.79 -4.51
C THR A 32 -4.63 12.48 -5.49
N VAL A 33 -5.74 13.02 -4.98
CA VAL A 33 -6.44 14.07 -5.67
C VAL A 33 -5.36 15.14 -5.78
N ARG A 34 -4.72 15.23 -6.95
CA ARG A 34 -4.17 16.49 -7.40
C ARG A 34 -5.40 17.37 -7.51
N GLU A 35 -5.83 17.95 -6.38
CA GLU A 35 -6.77 19.05 -6.35
C GLU A 35 -6.05 20.20 -7.03
N ILE A 36 -6.11 20.18 -8.36
CA ILE A 36 -5.97 21.37 -9.16
C ILE A 36 -7.17 22.24 -8.78
N GLY A 37 -6.97 23.06 -7.75
CA GLY A 37 -7.80 24.22 -7.45
C GLY A 37 -8.91 24.03 -6.41
N ALA A 38 -8.74 24.78 -5.33
CA ALA A 38 -9.75 25.62 -4.67
C ALA A 38 -10.51 25.03 -3.47
N ARG A 39 -10.10 25.43 -2.26
CA ARG A 39 -10.58 26.67 -1.60
C ARG A 39 -9.93 26.87 -0.22
N GLY A 40 -9.13 27.93 -0.08
CA GLY A 40 -8.99 28.63 1.21
C GLY A 40 -7.86 28.22 2.16
N VAL A 41 -6.75 27.65 1.69
CA VAL A 41 -5.55 27.53 2.54
C VAL A 41 -4.73 28.81 2.34
N THR A 42 -4.69 29.68 3.36
CA THR A 42 -3.79 30.84 3.37
C THR A 42 -2.34 30.36 3.31
N GLU A 43 -1.44 31.11 2.67
CA GLU A 43 0.00 30.76 2.55
C GLU A 43 0.61 30.41 3.93
N ASP A 44 0.16 31.10 4.98
CA ASP A 44 0.54 30.84 6.37
C ASP A 44 0.20 29.42 6.85
N SER A 45 -0.95 28.88 6.46
CA SER A 45 -1.40 27.55 6.89
C SER A 45 -0.59 26.43 6.22
N PHE A 46 -0.17 26.63 4.98
CA PHE A 46 0.70 25.69 4.27
C PHE A 46 2.11 25.69 4.89
N MET A 47 2.65 26.87 5.18
CA MET A 47 3.93 27.04 5.87
C MET A 47 3.91 26.36 7.24
N ILE A 48 2.87 26.57 8.05
CA ILE A 48 2.75 25.95 9.38
C ILE A 48 2.68 24.43 9.28
N HIS A 49 1.91 23.90 8.31
CA HIS A 49 1.83 22.45 8.12
C HIS A 49 3.17 21.85 7.73
N GLN A 50 3.93 22.52 6.86
CA GLN A 50 5.25 22.07 6.43
C GLN A 50 6.28 22.15 7.56
N MET A 51 6.27 23.23 8.36
CA MET A 51 7.12 23.35 9.55
C MET A 51 6.83 22.26 10.59
N LEU A 52 5.55 21.89 10.78
CA LEU A 52 5.16 20.80 11.68
C LEU A 52 5.63 19.44 11.16
N GLN A 53 5.52 19.18 9.86
CA GLN A 53 6.01 17.95 9.23
C GLN A 53 7.54 17.84 9.39
N ASP A 54 8.27 18.92 9.11
CA ASP A 54 9.73 18.97 9.26
C ASP A 54 10.14 18.74 10.71
N MET A 55 9.49 19.41 11.67
CA MET A 55 9.76 19.19 13.10
C MET A 55 9.49 17.74 13.53
N LEU A 56 8.41 17.13 13.04
CA LEU A 56 8.08 15.73 13.33
C LEU A 56 9.09 14.75 12.71
N SER A 57 9.62 15.04 11.51
CA SER A 57 10.69 14.22 10.91
C SER A 57 11.97 14.28 11.73
N HIS A 58 12.37 15.47 12.21
CA HIS A 58 13.56 15.62 13.06
C HIS A 58 13.43 14.89 14.41
N LEU A 59 12.23 14.80 14.98
CA LEU A 59 11.99 14.03 16.21
C LEU A 59 12.03 12.51 15.98
N GLN A 60 11.67 12.05 14.79
CA GLN A 60 11.82 10.64 14.38
C GLN A 60 13.29 10.26 14.20
N ASP A 61 14.11 11.15 13.61
CA ASP A 61 15.55 10.93 13.42
C ASP A 61 16.31 10.82 14.75
N LEU A 62 15.84 11.51 15.80
CA LEU A 62 16.37 11.42 17.16
C LEU A 62 15.91 10.15 17.91
N GLY A 63 15.08 9.30 17.29
CA GLY A 63 14.58 8.05 17.89
C GLY A 63 13.59 8.25 19.04
N LEU A 64 13.09 9.47 19.24
CA LEU A 64 12.18 9.84 20.34
C LEU A 64 10.71 9.56 20.00
N MET A 65 10.43 9.25 18.74
CA MET A 65 9.13 8.81 18.24
C MET A 65 9.34 7.48 17.50
N PRO A 66 8.45 6.48 17.66
CA PRO A 66 8.46 5.33 16.77
C PRO A 66 8.30 5.85 15.34
N TYR A 67 9.11 5.35 14.38
CA TYR A 67 8.91 5.63 12.96
C TYR A 67 7.43 5.48 12.65
N THR A 68 6.75 6.59 12.40
CA THR A 68 5.33 6.57 12.11
C THR A 68 5.24 5.99 10.71
N ARG A 69 5.11 4.66 10.63
CA ARG A 69 4.72 3.98 9.40
C ARG A 69 3.55 4.76 8.85
N GLU A 70 3.65 5.27 7.63
CA GLU A 70 2.54 5.99 7.01
C GLU A 70 1.26 5.20 7.26
N PRO A 71 0.18 5.84 7.74
CA PRO A 71 -1.07 5.14 7.95
C PRO A 71 -1.54 4.61 6.59
N VAL A 72 -1.34 3.31 6.39
CA VAL A 72 -1.84 2.55 5.25
C VAL A 72 -3.19 1.94 5.64
N LYS A 73 -4.07 1.81 4.65
CA LYS A 73 -5.37 1.17 4.83
C LYS A 73 -5.33 -0.22 4.18
N PRO A 74 -5.20 -1.31 4.95
CA PRO A 74 -5.17 -2.66 4.39
C PRO A 74 -6.43 -2.93 3.56
N LYS A 75 -6.25 -3.53 2.38
CA LYS A 75 -7.36 -3.97 1.52
C LYS A 75 -7.46 -5.49 1.50
N MET A 76 -6.34 -6.18 1.40
CA MET A 76 -6.29 -7.64 1.26
C MET A 76 -4.89 -8.16 1.58
N THR A 77 -4.82 -9.31 2.25
CA THR A 77 -3.57 -10.05 2.40
C THR A 77 -3.76 -11.44 1.82
N LEU A 78 -2.89 -11.82 0.89
CA LEU A 78 -2.89 -13.14 0.28
C LEU A 78 -1.77 -13.97 0.89
N TYR A 79 -2.11 -15.20 1.28
CA TYR A 79 -1.17 -16.23 1.71
C TYR A 79 -1.22 -17.31 0.65
N LEU A 80 -0.20 -17.37 -0.19
CA LEU A 80 -0.16 -18.24 -1.37
C LEU A 80 1.03 -19.17 -1.27
N SER A 81 0.83 -20.45 -1.56
CA SER A 81 1.93 -21.33 -1.96
C SER A 81 2.63 -20.79 -3.21
N GLU A 82 3.85 -21.24 -3.49
CA GLU A 82 4.54 -20.87 -4.73
C GLU A 82 3.71 -21.27 -5.97
N GLU A 83 3.05 -22.43 -5.94
CA GLU A 83 2.18 -22.92 -7.02
C GLU A 83 0.97 -21.98 -7.25
N GLU A 84 0.27 -21.56 -6.19
CA GLU A 84 -0.86 -20.62 -6.30
C GLU A 84 -0.41 -19.24 -6.78
N TYR A 85 0.79 -18.79 -6.39
CA TYR A 85 1.36 -17.54 -6.87
C TYR A 85 1.64 -17.58 -8.38
N GLU A 86 2.17 -18.70 -8.89
CA GLU A 86 2.37 -18.92 -10.32
C GLU A 86 1.02 -18.94 -11.07
N LEU A 87 0.01 -19.61 -10.52
CA LEU A 87 -1.35 -19.67 -11.10
C LEU A 87 -2.05 -18.32 -11.13
N LEU A 88 -1.67 -17.38 -10.26
CA LEU A 88 -2.20 -16.02 -10.26
C LEU A 88 -1.89 -15.30 -11.58
N GLY A 89 -0.84 -15.74 -12.30
CA GLY A 89 -0.55 -15.31 -13.68
C GLY A 89 -0.16 -13.85 -13.83
N THR A 90 0.03 -13.14 -12.71
CA THR A 90 0.50 -11.76 -12.67
C THR A 90 1.69 -11.67 -11.72
N LYS A 91 2.72 -10.95 -12.15
CA LYS A 91 3.94 -10.79 -11.35
C LYS A 91 3.74 -9.56 -10.47
N LEU A 92 3.25 -9.77 -9.26
CA LEU A 92 3.07 -8.70 -8.29
C LEU A 92 4.44 -8.19 -7.83
N GLU A 93 4.72 -6.91 -8.06
CA GLU A 93 5.95 -6.26 -7.58
C GLU A 93 5.63 -5.19 -6.52
N VAL A 94 6.54 -5.01 -5.57
CA VAL A 94 6.35 -4.03 -4.48
C VAL A 94 6.26 -2.62 -5.06
N ASN A 95 5.32 -1.84 -4.52
CA ASN A 95 4.94 -0.50 -4.96
C ASN A 95 4.19 -0.40 -6.29
N GLU A 96 3.98 -1.49 -7.02
CA GLU A 96 3.08 -1.47 -8.16
C GLU A 96 1.61 -1.31 -7.73
N VAL A 97 0.84 -0.63 -8.58
CA VAL A 97 -0.57 -0.32 -8.34
C VAL A 97 -1.45 -1.13 -9.28
N TYR A 98 -2.49 -1.72 -8.71
CA TYR A 98 -3.46 -2.57 -9.37
C TYR A 98 -4.88 -2.05 -9.13
N GLU A 99 -5.73 -2.22 -10.13
CA GLU A 99 -7.18 -2.11 -9.99
C GLU A 99 -7.75 -3.45 -9.50
N LEU A 100 -8.47 -3.39 -8.37
CA LEU A 100 -9.31 -4.48 -7.89
C LEU A 100 -10.76 -4.24 -8.27
N GLU A 101 -11.33 -5.19 -8.99
CA GLU A 101 -12.76 -5.29 -9.25
C GLU A 101 -13.37 -6.43 -8.43
N PHE A 102 -14.42 -6.11 -7.68
CA PHE A 102 -15.23 -7.08 -6.92
C PHE A 102 -16.58 -7.15 -7.61
N LYS A 103 -16.83 -8.22 -8.37
CA LYS A 103 -18.03 -8.34 -9.20
C LYS A 103 -18.40 -9.79 -9.40
N ASP A 104 -19.69 -10.12 -9.31
CA ASP A 104 -20.24 -11.45 -9.61
C ASP A 104 -19.54 -12.60 -8.84
N GLY A 105 -19.14 -12.35 -7.58
CA GLY A 105 -18.43 -13.33 -6.74
C GLY A 105 -16.94 -13.51 -7.09
N ALA A 106 -16.42 -12.76 -8.06
CA ALA A 106 -15.02 -12.78 -8.46
C ALA A 106 -14.26 -11.53 -7.98
N ILE A 107 -12.95 -11.70 -7.78
CA ILE A 107 -12.00 -10.63 -7.52
C ILE A 107 -11.02 -10.62 -8.69
N THR A 108 -11.02 -9.54 -9.47
CA THR A 108 -10.17 -9.42 -10.66
C THR A 108 -9.10 -8.36 -10.43
N PHE A 109 -7.87 -8.71 -10.76
CA PHE A 109 -6.69 -7.86 -10.69
C PHE A 109 -6.34 -7.37 -12.09
N LYS A 110 -6.14 -6.06 -12.25
CA LYS A 110 -5.62 -5.45 -13.49
C LYS A 110 -4.51 -4.48 -13.13
N LYS A 111 -3.42 -4.46 -13.87
CA LYS A 111 -2.36 -3.46 -13.66
C LYS A 111 -2.94 -2.08 -13.95
N ALA A 112 -2.74 -1.11 -13.05
CA ALA A 112 -3.35 0.22 -13.20
C ALA A 112 -2.59 1.10 -14.21
N TYR A 113 -1.30 0.82 -14.40
CA TYR A 113 -0.40 1.57 -15.27
C TYR A 113 0.52 0.59 -16.01
N ASP A 114 0.83 0.85 -17.27
CA ASP A 114 1.75 0.04 -18.08
C ASP A 114 3.21 0.20 -17.61
#